data_AF-A0A535MNY6-F1
#
_entry.id   AF-A0A535MNY6-F1
#
_cell.length_a   1.000
_cell.length_b   1.000
_cell.length_c   1.000
_cell.angle_alpha   90.00
_cell.angle_beta   90.00
_cell.angle_gamma   90.00
#
_symmetry.space_group_name_H-M   'P 1'
#
loop_
_entity.id
_entity.type
_entity.pdbx_description
1 polymer ?
#
loop_
_entity_poly.entity_id
_entity_poly.type
_entity_poly.pdbx_seq_one_letter_code
_entity_poly.pdbx_strand_id
1 'polypeptide(L)'
;NVASDHHRRLIEDAIWGYATLPVLGALPADKAIGIPELHMGLLPVAQAPRIDAAIERVADAVERHCDLELIERLMAAAEPLPAFTAAAKPCGDDGDCVRLGVAYDDAFCFYYPENLELLQEAGAEIVPFSPLDETLPRELDGLYLGGGFSDVFAARLSSNHSLFEALHRAHAQGMPIYAECGGLMLLGRSLRTADGTVHDMAGLVPVEVATRSATPKAGYRTLRLLEDCMLGSAGARLRGHEYHACSLVGPGTIEGSRPRPTWSVHDSDGEPLGCEGWVEGDLVASFLNLHFGQDPSLAERLVWRMRETRRARRGEGMVPA
;
A
#
# COMPACT_ATOMS: atom_id res chain seq x y z
N ASN A 1 15.25 -22.97 -7.10
CA ASN A 1 14.97 -24.37 -7.49
C ASN A 1 16.25 -25.05 -7.95
N VAL A 2 16.50 -26.28 -7.50
CA VAL A 2 17.61 -27.10 -8.01
C VAL A 2 17.19 -27.80 -9.30
N ALA A 3 18.11 -27.85 -10.27
CA ALA A 3 17.83 -28.37 -11.61
C ALA A 3 18.07 -29.88 -11.72
N SER A 4 18.88 -30.45 -10.81
CA SER A 4 19.22 -31.87 -10.74
C SER A 4 19.88 -32.19 -9.39
N ASP A 5 20.00 -33.48 -9.05
CA ASP A 5 20.71 -33.92 -7.83
C ASP A 5 22.19 -33.51 -7.84
N HIS A 6 22.81 -33.43 -9.01
CA HIS A 6 24.16 -32.93 -9.14
C HIS A 6 24.24 -31.44 -8.80
N HIS A 7 23.31 -30.64 -9.31
CA HIS A 7 23.23 -29.22 -8.97
C HIS A 7 22.97 -29.01 -7.48
N ARG A 8 22.11 -29.84 -6.87
CA ARG A 8 21.87 -29.85 -5.43
C ARG A 8 23.16 -30.09 -4.64
N ARG A 9 23.88 -31.18 -4.92
CA ARG A 9 25.14 -31.50 -4.21
C ARG A 9 26.18 -30.40 -4.31
N LEU A 10 26.35 -29.79 -5.49
CA LEU A 10 27.29 -28.67 -5.66
C LEU A 10 26.95 -27.49 -4.75
N ILE A 11 25.67 -27.16 -4.58
CA ILE A 11 25.22 -26.09 -3.68
C ILE A 11 25.43 -26.49 -2.21
N GLU A 12 25.09 -27.73 -1.86
CA GLU A 12 25.26 -28.25 -0.49
C GLU A 12 26.74 -28.22 -0.07
N ASP A 13 27.65 -28.70 -0.93
CA ASP A 13 29.09 -28.68 -0.69
C ASP A 13 29.62 -27.24 -0.53
N ALA A 14 29.12 -26.30 -1.34
CA ALA A 14 29.51 -24.89 -1.24
C ALA A 14 29.02 -24.25 0.06
N ILE A 15 27.74 -24.42 0.42
CA ILE A 15 27.19 -23.89 1.67
C ILE A 15 27.94 -24.46 2.87
N TRP A 16 28.23 -25.76 2.87
CA TRP A 16 29.01 -26.39 3.92
C TRP A 16 30.43 -25.81 3.99
N GLY A 17 31.08 -25.64 2.85
CA GLY A 17 32.44 -25.10 2.77
C GLY A 17 32.58 -23.66 3.27
N TYR A 18 31.59 -22.78 3.01
CA TYR A 18 31.64 -21.37 3.38
C TYR A 18 31.01 -21.06 4.75
N ALA A 19 29.86 -21.64 5.04
CA ALA A 19 29.06 -21.33 6.23
C ALA A 19 29.02 -22.46 7.26
N THR A 20 29.42 -23.69 6.89
CA THR A 20 29.33 -24.88 7.75
C THR A 20 27.92 -25.08 8.30
N LEU A 21 26.92 -24.87 7.45
CA LEU A 21 25.51 -25.05 7.79
C LEU A 21 24.92 -26.21 6.99
N PRO A 22 24.08 -27.05 7.62
CA PRO A 22 23.35 -28.08 6.90
C PRO A 22 22.30 -27.44 5.99
N VAL A 23 22.15 -27.98 4.78
CA VAL A 23 21.02 -27.65 3.91
C VAL A 23 19.83 -28.48 4.35
N LEU A 24 18.79 -27.81 4.85
CA LEU A 24 17.61 -28.45 5.42
C LEU A 24 16.58 -28.88 4.36
N GLY A 25 16.80 -28.54 3.09
CA GLY A 25 15.91 -28.94 2.01
C GLY A 25 16.31 -28.32 0.66
N ALA A 26 15.85 -28.94 -0.42
CA ALA A 26 16.13 -28.47 -1.78
C ALA A 26 14.96 -28.75 -2.73
N LEU A 27 14.23 -27.69 -3.09
CA LEU A 27 13.08 -27.82 -3.97
C LEU A 27 13.50 -27.99 -5.46
N PRO A 28 13.04 -29.05 -6.15
CA PRO A 28 13.27 -29.23 -7.57
C PRO A 28 12.51 -28.19 -8.39
N ALA A 29 12.96 -27.94 -9.61
CA ALA A 29 12.20 -27.11 -10.54
C ALA A 29 10.92 -27.84 -10.99
N ASP A 30 9.76 -27.27 -10.68
CA ASP A 30 8.47 -27.80 -11.10
C ASP A 30 7.73 -26.77 -11.98
N LYS A 31 7.60 -27.09 -13.27
CA LYS A 31 6.93 -26.20 -14.25
C LYS A 31 5.42 -26.13 -14.06
N ALA A 32 4.83 -27.06 -13.30
CA ALA A 32 3.40 -27.02 -12.97
C ALA A 32 3.11 -26.02 -11.84
N ILE A 33 4.13 -25.58 -11.09
CA ILE A 33 4.05 -24.49 -10.13
C ILE A 33 4.40 -23.18 -10.86
N GLY A 34 3.46 -22.69 -11.66
CA GLY A 34 3.58 -21.40 -12.35
C GLY A 34 2.64 -20.38 -11.75
N ILE A 35 3.17 -19.29 -11.20
CA ILE A 35 2.36 -18.13 -10.80
C ILE A 35 2.24 -17.22 -12.02
N PRO A 36 1.03 -16.95 -12.54
CA PRO A 36 0.86 -16.05 -13.66
C PRO A 36 1.39 -14.65 -13.33
N GLU A 37 1.97 -13.98 -14.32
CA GLU A 37 2.44 -12.60 -14.20
C GLU A 37 1.42 -11.65 -14.86
N LEU A 38 1.21 -10.50 -14.22
CA LEU A 38 0.61 -9.31 -14.81
C LEU A 38 1.72 -8.34 -15.23
N HIS A 39 1.36 -7.31 -16.02
CA HIS A 39 2.32 -6.32 -16.52
C HIS A 39 3.14 -5.61 -15.41
N MET A 40 2.64 -5.61 -14.17
CA MET A 40 3.22 -4.92 -13.03
C MET A 40 3.49 -5.84 -11.82
N GLY A 41 3.56 -7.16 -12.00
CA GLY A 41 3.87 -8.08 -10.90
C GLY A 41 3.25 -9.47 -11.06
N LEU A 42 3.13 -10.21 -9.96
CA LEU A 42 2.41 -11.48 -9.95
C LEU A 42 0.90 -11.23 -9.95
N LEU A 43 0.14 -12.14 -10.55
CA LEU A 43 -1.32 -12.15 -10.43
C LEU A 43 -1.68 -12.28 -8.94
N PRO A 44 -2.47 -11.36 -8.36
CA PRO A 44 -2.88 -11.46 -6.97
C PRO A 44 -3.59 -12.78 -6.69
N VAL A 45 -3.41 -13.30 -5.48
CA VAL A 45 -4.08 -14.53 -5.01
C VAL A 45 -5.58 -14.47 -5.22
N ALA A 46 -6.21 -13.31 -4.94
CA ALA A 46 -7.64 -13.07 -5.14
C ALA A 46 -8.11 -13.30 -6.59
N GLN A 47 -7.21 -13.15 -7.56
CA GLN A 47 -7.50 -13.26 -9.00
C GLN A 47 -6.96 -14.57 -9.60
N ALA A 48 -6.38 -15.46 -8.79
CA ALA A 48 -5.70 -16.67 -9.23
C ALA A 48 -6.58 -17.93 -9.00
N PRO A 49 -7.40 -18.35 -9.99
CA PRO A 49 -8.41 -19.43 -9.81
C PRO A 49 -7.82 -20.84 -9.57
N ARG A 50 -6.50 -20.99 -9.58
CA ARG A 50 -5.80 -22.26 -9.34
C ARG A 50 -4.71 -22.15 -8.28
N ILE A 51 -4.76 -21.11 -7.45
CA ILE A 51 -3.72 -20.88 -6.44
C ILE A 51 -3.69 -22.01 -5.40
N ASP A 52 -4.85 -22.53 -4.98
CA ASP A 52 -4.93 -23.63 -4.00
C ASP A 52 -4.19 -24.88 -4.47
N ALA A 53 -4.42 -25.30 -5.72
CA ALA A 53 -3.71 -26.46 -6.29
C ALA A 53 -2.20 -26.23 -6.42
N ALA A 54 -1.78 -24.98 -6.66
CA ALA A 54 -0.37 -24.62 -6.67
C ALA A 54 0.22 -24.63 -5.25
N ILE A 55 -0.51 -24.13 -4.25
CA ILE A 55 -0.14 -24.15 -2.83
C ILE A 55 0.03 -25.59 -2.35
N GLU A 56 -0.96 -26.46 -2.57
CA GLU A 56 -0.88 -27.88 -2.22
C GLU A 56 0.33 -28.56 -2.86
N ARG A 57 0.61 -28.25 -4.13
CA ARG A 57 1.77 -28.81 -4.82
C ARG A 57 3.10 -28.31 -4.27
N VAL A 58 3.18 -27.05 -3.82
CA VAL A 58 4.34 -26.51 -3.11
C VAL A 58 4.48 -27.18 -1.74
N ALA A 59 3.38 -27.36 -1.01
CA ALA A 59 3.37 -28.06 0.28
C ALA A 59 3.90 -29.50 0.13
N ASP A 60 3.35 -30.27 -0.81
CA ASP A 60 3.83 -31.62 -1.14
C ASP A 60 5.33 -31.65 -1.49
N ALA A 61 5.82 -30.62 -2.20
CA ALA A 61 7.23 -30.53 -2.57
C ALA A 61 8.11 -30.23 -1.36
N VAL A 62 7.66 -29.33 -0.48
CA VAL A 62 8.34 -29.02 0.78
C VAL A 62 8.39 -30.25 1.68
N GLU A 63 7.27 -30.95 1.90
CA GLU A 63 7.22 -32.17 2.71
C GLU A 63 8.16 -33.27 2.20
N ARG A 64 8.28 -33.41 0.87
CA ARG A 64 9.14 -34.45 0.26
C ARG A 64 10.61 -34.08 0.19
N HIS A 65 10.93 -32.79 0.09
CA HIS A 65 12.28 -32.35 -0.25
C HIS A 65 12.96 -31.51 0.85
N CYS A 66 12.28 -31.24 1.95
CA CYS A 66 12.81 -30.59 3.14
C CYS A 66 12.71 -31.52 4.37
N ASP A 67 13.73 -31.50 5.22
CA ASP A 67 13.75 -32.18 6.51
C ASP A 67 12.96 -31.35 7.54
N LEU A 68 11.63 -31.47 7.47
CA LEU A 68 10.71 -30.73 8.35
C LEU A 68 10.94 -31.06 9.82
N GLU A 69 11.25 -32.32 10.14
CA GLU A 69 11.55 -32.71 11.52
C GLU A 69 12.80 -32.01 12.06
N LEU A 70 13.85 -31.87 11.24
CA LEU A 70 15.04 -31.13 11.64
C LEU A 70 14.75 -29.64 11.78
N ILE A 71 13.97 -29.05 10.87
CA ILE A 71 13.54 -27.65 10.97
C ILE A 71 12.80 -27.41 12.29
N GLU A 72 11.82 -28.24 12.63
CA GLU A 72 11.06 -28.13 13.89
C GLU A 72 11.96 -28.27 15.11
N ARG A 73 12.89 -29.24 15.11
CA ARG A 73 13.88 -29.39 16.21
C ARG A 73 14.76 -28.14 16.37
N LEU A 74 15.20 -27.54 15.27
CA LEU A 74 16.00 -26.32 15.31
C LEU A 74 15.18 -25.12 15.82
N MET A 75 13.92 -24.99 15.38
CA MET A 75 13.01 -23.95 15.87
C MET A 75 12.76 -24.08 17.38
N ALA A 76 12.53 -25.31 17.87
CA ALA A 76 12.29 -25.56 19.30
C ALA A 76 13.53 -25.30 20.17
N ALA A 77 14.73 -25.46 19.61
CA ALA A 77 15.99 -25.18 20.29
C ALA A 77 16.39 -23.69 20.22
N ALA A 78 15.72 -22.88 19.39
CA ALA A 78 16.02 -21.47 19.25
C ALA A 78 15.64 -20.72 20.53
N GLU A 79 16.46 -19.72 20.89
CA GLU A 79 16.11 -18.81 21.97
C GLU A 79 14.84 -18.03 21.60
N PRO A 80 13.89 -17.84 22.55
CA PRO A 80 12.73 -17.01 22.30
C PRO A 80 13.16 -15.63 21.84
N LEU A 81 12.66 -15.21 20.67
CA LEU A 81 12.78 -13.82 20.27
C LEU A 81 12.03 -12.93 21.28
N PRO A 82 12.49 -11.68 21.51
CA PRO A 82 11.71 -10.72 22.29
C PRO A 82 10.29 -10.70 21.73
N ALA A 83 9.30 -10.98 22.57
CA ALA A 83 7.92 -10.94 22.14
C ALA A 83 7.65 -9.53 21.60
N PHE A 84 7.32 -9.43 20.33
CA PHE A 84 6.74 -8.20 19.79
C PHE A 84 5.31 -8.15 20.31
N THR A 85 5.13 -7.58 21.51
CA THR A 85 3.80 -7.36 22.06
C THR A 85 3.21 -6.13 21.39
N ALA A 86 2.76 -6.29 20.15
CA ALA A 86 1.73 -5.43 19.58
C ALA A 86 0.43 -5.85 20.28
N ALA A 87 0.23 -5.32 21.49
CA ALA A 87 -1.06 -5.47 22.15
C ALA A 87 -1.99 -4.48 21.47
N ALA A 88 -2.54 -4.88 20.33
CA ALA A 88 -3.66 -4.19 19.72
C ALA A 88 -4.69 -3.95 20.82
N LYS A 89 -4.86 -2.70 21.25
CA LYS A 89 -6.04 -2.33 22.02
C LYS A 89 -7.18 -2.39 21.02
N PRO A 90 -8.11 -3.34 21.12
CA PRO A 90 -9.33 -3.26 20.33
C PRO A 90 -9.96 -1.90 20.62
N CYS A 91 -10.60 -1.30 19.62
CA CYS A 91 -11.45 -0.12 19.86
C CYS A 91 -12.35 -0.40 21.08
N GLY A 92 -12.09 0.31 22.18
CA GLY A 92 -12.91 0.19 23.39
C GLY A 92 -14.27 0.86 23.17
N ASP A 93 -15.24 0.50 24.02
CA ASP A 93 -16.60 1.04 24.00
C ASP A 93 -16.70 2.55 24.32
N ASP A 94 -15.58 3.22 24.62
CA ASP A 94 -15.52 4.60 25.11
C ASP A 94 -15.77 5.69 24.03
N GLY A 95 -16.32 5.33 22.87
CA GLY A 95 -16.68 6.30 21.82
C GLY A 95 -15.51 6.96 21.08
N ASP A 96 -14.27 6.60 21.41
CA ASP A 96 -13.03 7.12 20.81
C ASP A 96 -12.57 6.35 19.55
N CYS A 97 -13.25 5.26 19.17
CA CYS A 97 -12.99 4.55 17.92
C CYS A 97 -13.38 5.39 16.71
N VAL A 98 -12.55 5.46 15.67
CA VAL A 98 -12.89 6.11 14.39
C VAL A 98 -13.14 5.08 13.29
N ARG A 99 -14.02 5.39 12.35
CA ARG A 99 -14.32 4.48 11.22
C ARG A 99 -13.52 4.88 9.98
N LEU A 100 -12.56 4.04 9.58
CA LEU A 100 -11.70 4.29 8.43
C LEU A 100 -12.18 3.46 7.24
N GLY A 101 -12.66 4.13 6.19
CA GLY A 101 -12.98 3.47 4.93
C GLY A 101 -11.70 3.09 4.19
N VAL A 102 -11.51 1.81 3.90
CA VAL A 102 -10.35 1.32 3.13
C VAL A 102 -10.83 0.79 1.79
N ALA A 103 -10.31 1.34 0.69
CA ALA A 103 -10.62 0.83 -0.65
C ALA A 103 -10.01 -0.56 -0.80
N TYR A 104 -10.80 -1.62 -0.89
CA TYR A 104 -10.27 -2.98 -0.93
C TYR A 104 -11.04 -3.85 -1.92
N ASP A 105 -10.45 -4.06 -3.10
CA ASP A 105 -10.98 -4.91 -4.17
C ASP A 105 -9.88 -5.26 -5.20
N ASP A 106 -10.28 -5.78 -6.37
CA ASP A 106 -9.35 -6.14 -7.44
C ASP A 106 -8.52 -4.97 -7.97
N ALA A 107 -9.02 -3.75 -7.90
CA ALA A 107 -8.33 -2.53 -8.32
C ALA A 107 -7.51 -1.89 -7.20
N PHE A 108 -7.82 -2.20 -5.93
CA PHE A 108 -7.17 -1.66 -4.74
C PHE A 108 -6.80 -2.80 -3.78
N CYS A 109 -5.65 -3.42 -4.01
CA CYS A 109 -5.20 -4.60 -3.25
C CYS A 109 -3.74 -4.50 -2.77
N PHE A 110 -3.08 -3.35 -2.96
CA PHE A 110 -1.69 -3.16 -2.52
C PHE A 110 -1.68 -2.38 -1.20
N TYR A 111 -1.63 -3.13 -0.11
CA TYR A 111 -1.52 -2.60 1.24
C TYR A 111 -0.42 -3.35 1.99
N TYR A 112 0.24 -2.66 2.92
CA TYR A 112 0.99 -3.31 3.98
C TYR A 112 0.00 -3.78 5.06
N PRO A 113 -0.11 -5.09 5.35
CA PRO A 113 -0.93 -5.57 6.46
C PRO A 113 -0.58 -4.85 7.77
N GLU A 114 0.70 -4.60 8.00
CA GLU A 114 1.22 -3.91 9.19
C GLU A 114 0.70 -2.47 9.30
N ASN A 115 0.44 -1.78 8.18
CA ASN A 115 -0.16 -0.44 8.23
C ASN A 115 -1.59 -0.50 8.76
N LEU A 116 -2.38 -1.48 8.30
CA LEU A 116 -3.76 -1.66 8.72
C LEU A 116 -3.83 -2.08 10.19
N GLU A 117 -2.95 -3.00 10.59
CA GLU A 117 -2.80 -3.42 11.99
C GLU A 117 -2.49 -2.21 12.87
N LEU A 118 -1.46 -1.42 12.56
CA LEU A 118 -1.09 -0.23 13.33
C LEU A 118 -2.23 0.81 13.42
N LEU A 119 -3.03 0.97 12.37
CA LEU A 119 -4.23 1.83 12.40
C LEU A 119 -5.29 1.28 13.35
N GLN A 120 -5.50 -0.04 13.36
CA GLN A 120 -6.41 -0.70 14.30
C GLN A 120 -5.92 -0.54 15.74
N GLU A 121 -4.61 -0.72 15.99
CA GLU A 121 -4.01 -0.50 17.31
C GLU A 121 -4.14 0.95 17.79
N ALA A 122 -4.07 1.91 16.86
CA ALA A 122 -4.30 3.33 17.14
C ALA A 122 -5.80 3.67 17.40
N GLY A 123 -6.71 2.71 17.17
CA GLY A 123 -8.14 2.83 17.43
C GLY A 123 -8.99 3.18 16.20
N ALA A 124 -8.61 2.70 15.01
CA ALA A 124 -9.45 2.70 13.82
C ALA A 124 -10.20 1.37 13.65
N GLU A 125 -11.49 1.44 13.38
CA GLU A 125 -12.25 0.34 12.78
C GLU A 125 -12.06 0.41 11.26
N ILE A 126 -11.50 -0.67 10.68
CA ILE A 126 -11.29 -0.78 9.24
C ILE A 126 -12.59 -1.23 8.57
N VAL A 127 -13.15 -0.37 7.73
CA VAL A 127 -14.36 -0.63 6.96
C VAL A 127 -13.97 -0.77 5.49
N PRO A 128 -13.73 -2.01 4.99
CA PRO A 128 -13.41 -2.21 3.58
C PRO A 128 -14.62 -1.88 2.70
N PHE A 129 -14.37 -1.33 1.51
CA PHE A 129 -15.38 -1.11 0.47
C PHE A 129 -14.75 -1.26 -0.91
N SER A 130 -15.53 -1.57 -1.94
CA SER A 130 -15.03 -1.70 -3.32
C SER A 130 -15.27 -0.44 -4.15
N PRO A 131 -14.21 0.32 -4.54
CA PRO A 131 -14.38 1.42 -5.48
C PRO A 131 -14.94 1.03 -6.86
N LEU A 132 -14.82 -0.24 -7.25
CA LEU A 132 -15.33 -0.72 -8.52
C LEU A 132 -16.86 -0.74 -8.62
N ASP A 133 -17.55 -1.06 -7.52
CA ASP A 133 -18.98 -1.38 -7.53
C ASP A 133 -19.81 -0.65 -6.47
N GLU A 134 -19.17 -0.08 -5.47
CA GLU A 134 -19.86 0.51 -4.31
C GLU A 134 -19.61 2.02 -4.22
N THR A 135 -20.50 2.72 -3.50
CA THR A 135 -20.22 4.07 -3.01
C THR A 135 -19.59 4.01 -1.62
N LEU A 136 -19.23 5.17 -1.04
CA LEU A 136 -18.66 5.20 0.31
C LEU A 136 -19.66 4.66 1.36
N PRO A 137 -19.23 3.77 2.26
CA PRO A 137 -19.99 3.42 3.45
C PRO A 137 -20.41 4.65 4.26
N ARG A 138 -21.51 4.51 5.02
CA ARG A 138 -21.99 5.58 5.88
C ARG A 138 -21.12 5.73 7.12
N GLU A 139 -21.10 6.95 7.67
CA GLU A 139 -20.48 7.27 8.97
C GLU A 139 -18.97 6.97 9.04
N LEU A 140 -18.25 7.28 7.97
CA LEU A 140 -16.79 7.24 7.95
C LEU A 140 -16.19 8.53 8.50
N ASP A 141 -15.07 8.39 9.20
CA ASP A 141 -14.28 9.47 9.79
C ASP A 141 -13.01 9.76 8.99
N GLY A 142 -12.60 8.86 8.09
CA GLY A 142 -11.46 9.00 7.19
C GLY A 142 -11.48 8.00 6.05
N LEU A 143 -10.63 8.22 5.04
CA LEU A 143 -10.43 7.29 3.91
C LEU A 143 -8.95 6.96 3.73
N TYR A 144 -8.67 5.69 3.44
CA TYR A 144 -7.39 5.22 2.92
C TYR A 144 -7.62 4.54 1.56
N LEU A 145 -7.11 5.18 0.51
CA LEU A 145 -7.16 4.73 -0.88
C LEU A 145 -5.76 4.28 -1.28
N GLY A 146 -5.43 3.01 -1.07
CA GLY A 146 -4.10 2.46 -1.34
C GLY A 146 -3.82 2.22 -2.82
N GLY A 147 -2.78 1.42 -3.07
CA GLY A 147 -2.38 1.04 -4.42
C GLY A 147 -3.16 -0.16 -4.97
N GLY A 148 -2.94 -0.44 -6.25
CA GLY A 148 -3.47 -1.62 -6.93
C GLY A 148 -3.43 -1.44 -8.44
N PHE A 149 -4.26 -2.20 -9.15
CA PHE A 149 -4.34 -2.20 -10.61
C PHE A 149 -5.40 -1.22 -11.14
N SER A 150 -5.47 -0.02 -10.57
CA SER A 150 -6.53 0.96 -10.89
C SER A 150 -6.57 1.32 -12.38
N ASP A 151 -5.45 1.22 -13.09
CA ASP A 151 -5.37 1.42 -14.55
C ASP A 151 -6.03 0.30 -15.36
N VAL A 152 -5.89 -0.96 -14.94
CA VAL A 152 -6.57 -2.10 -15.57
C VAL A 152 -8.09 -1.96 -15.47
N PHE A 153 -8.57 -1.38 -14.35
CA PHE A 153 -9.98 -1.18 -14.09
C PHE A 153 -10.50 0.23 -14.37
N ALA A 154 -9.71 1.08 -15.07
CA ALA A 154 -10.02 2.50 -15.27
C ALA A 154 -11.42 2.74 -15.84
N ALA A 155 -11.86 1.95 -16.81
CA ALA A 155 -13.20 2.04 -17.38
C ALA A 155 -14.31 1.83 -16.34
N ARG A 156 -14.17 0.79 -15.51
CA ARG A 156 -15.15 0.48 -14.46
C ARG A 156 -15.15 1.55 -13.38
N LEU A 157 -13.97 1.97 -12.91
CA LEU A 157 -13.83 3.06 -11.95
C LEU A 157 -14.46 4.36 -12.45
N SER A 158 -14.20 4.73 -13.72
CA SER A 158 -14.76 5.95 -14.32
C SER A 158 -16.29 5.97 -14.42
N SER A 159 -16.92 4.79 -14.42
CA SER A 159 -18.38 4.66 -14.47
C SER A 159 -19.04 4.82 -13.09
N ASN A 160 -18.27 4.75 -12.00
CA ASN A 160 -18.79 4.87 -10.64
C ASN A 160 -18.91 6.35 -10.19
N HIS A 161 -19.78 7.08 -10.88
CA HIS A 161 -20.05 8.49 -10.57
C HIS A 161 -20.56 8.68 -9.13
N SER A 162 -21.28 7.70 -8.59
CA SER A 162 -21.82 7.75 -7.23
C SER A 162 -20.72 7.83 -6.16
N LEU A 163 -19.60 7.13 -6.38
CA LEU A 163 -18.42 7.20 -5.54
C LEU A 163 -17.73 8.55 -5.67
N PHE A 164 -17.57 9.06 -6.89
CA PHE A 164 -16.92 10.36 -7.11
C PHE A 164 -17.66 11.50 -6.40
N GLU A 165 -18.98 11.54 -6.49
CA GLU A 165 -19.78 12.51 -5.73
C GLU A 165 -19.61 12.36 -4.22
N ALA A 166 -19.53 11.12 -3.72
CA ALA A 166 -19.31 10.86 -2.30
C ALA A 166 -17.92 11.32 -1.83
N LEU A 167 -16.87 11.10 -2.64
CA LEU A 167 -15.51 11.58 -2.39
C LEU A 167 -15.46 13.11 -2.34
N HIS A 168 -16.10 13.80 -3.29
CA HIS A 168 -16.21 15.26 -3.29
C HIS A 168 -16.91 15.78 -2.02
N ARG A 169 -18.04 15.18 -1.63
CA ARG A 169 -18.75 15.57 -0.40
C ARG A 169 -17.88 15.35 0.83
N ALA A 170 -17.19 14.21 0.92
CA ALA A 170 -16.30 13.89 2.02
C ALA A 170 -15.15 14.91 2.15
N HIS A 171 -14.48 15.21 1.03
CA HIS A 171 -13.41 16.19 0.99
C HIS A 171 -13.89 17.60 1.35
N ALA A 172 -15.03 18.04 0.80
CA ALA A 172 -15.64 19.33 1.13
C ALA A 172 -16.02 19.47 2.61
N GLN A 173 -16.29 18.35 3.30
CA GLN A 173 -16.55 18.30 4.74
C GLN A 173 -15.25 18.16 5.57
N GLY A 174 -14.07 18.29 4.95
CA GLY A 174 -12.77 18.18 5.60
C GLY A 174 -12.41 16.77 6.08
N MET A 175 -12.97 15.71 5.47
CA MET A 175 -12.61 14.34 5.85
C MET A 175 -11.13 14.09 5.55
N PRO A 176 -10.36 13.49 6.47
CA PRO A 176 -9.04 12.98 6.15
C PRO A 176 -9.10 11.94 5.03
N ILE A 177 -8.33 12.18 3.96
CA ILE A 177 -8.23 11.28 2.80
C ILE A 177 -6.76 11.03 2.53
N TYR A 178 -6.30 9.81 2.77
CA TYR A 178 -4.95 9.37 2.47
C TYR A 178 -4.97 8.50 1.21
N ALA A 179 -4.23 8.89 0.17
CA ALA A 179 -4.22 8.19 -1.11
C ALA A 179 -2.80 7.89 -1.60
N GLU A 180 -2.56 6.63 -1.97
CA GLU A 180 -1.26 6.14 -2.44
C GLU A 180 -1.41 5.48 -3.80
N CYS A 181 -0.45 5.71 -4.70
CA CYS A 181 -0.35 5.11 -6.03
C CYS A 181 -1.69 5.09 -6.80
N GLY A 182 -2.41 3.96 -6.80
CA GLY A 182 -3.74 3.81 -7.41
C GLY A 182 -4.78 4.80 -6.86
N GLY A 183 -4.73 5.11 -5.57
CA GLY A 183 -5.56 6.15 -4.95
C GLY A 183 -5.33 7.53 -5.55
N LEU A 184 -4.08 7.92 -5.83
CA LEU A 184 -3.79 9.18 -6.55
C LEU A 184 -4.39 9.17 -7.96
N MET A 185 -4.36 8.01 -8.65
CA MET A 185 -4.96 7.89 -9.98
C MET A 185 -6.48 8.07 -9.93
N LEU A 186 -7.15 7.45 -8.95
CA LEU A 186 -8.60 7.58 -8.73
C LEU A 186 -9.00 9.03 -8.41
N LEU A 187 -8.20 9.72 -7.58
CA LEU A 187 -8.46 11.10 -7.17
C LEU A 187 -8.07 12.15 -8.21
N GLY A 188 -7.23 11.80 -9.20
CA GLY A 188 -6.84 12.68 -10.30
C GLY A 188 -8.02 13.12 -11.18
N ARG A 189 -7.79 14.06 -12.10
CA ARG A 189 -8.79 14.50 -13.10
C ARG A 189 -9.09 13.43 -14.13
N SER A 190 -8.05 12.77 -14.62
CA SER A 190 -8.19 11.71 -15.60
C SER A 190 -7.04 10.71 -15.54
N LEU A 191 -7.31 9.51 -16.03
CA LEU A 191 -6.35 8.44 -16.19
C LEU A 191 -6.34 7.99 -17.65
N ARG A 192 -5.18 8.09 -18.29
CA ARG A 192 -4.93 7.53 -19.62
C ARG A 192 -4.32 6.14 -19.48
N THR A 193 -5.00 5.13 -19.98
CA THR A 193 -4.54 3.73 -19.97
C THR A 193 -3.51 3.46 -21.06
N ALA A 194 -2.84 2.31 -20.99
CA ALA A 194 -1.76 1.93 -21.92
C ALA A 194 -2.21 1.81 -23.39
N ASP A 195 -3.49 1.55 -23.63
CA ASP A 195 -4.12 1.56 -24.97
C ASP A 195 -4.39 2.98 -25.51
N GLY A 196 -4.13 4.02 -24.71
CA GLY A 196 -4.32 5.42 -25.05
C GLY A 196 -5.70 5.97 -24.71
N THR A 197 -6.62 5.14 -24.24
CA THR A 197 -7.96 5.55 -23.79
C THR A 197 -7.84 6.47 -22.58
N VAL A 198 -8.66 7.52 -22.54
CA VAL A 198 -8.71 8.48 -21.43
C VAL A 198 -10.02 8.29 -20.69
N HIS A 199 -9.91 8.14 -19.38
CA HIS A 199 -11.03 7.98 -18.47
C HIS A 199 -11.09 9.15 -17.50
N ASP A 200 -12.25 9.77 -17.36
CA ASP A 200 -12.47 10.78 -16.32
C ASP A 200 -12.47 10.11 -14.95
N MET A 201 -11.75 10.73 -14.01
CA MET A 201 -11.56 10.27 -12.64
C MET A 201 -12.24 11.25 -11.67
N ALA A 202 -12.07 11.07 -10.36
CA ALA A 202 -12.82 11.86 -9.39
C ALA A 202 -12.51 13.36 -9.46
N GLY A 203 -11.30 13.76 -9.86
CA GLY A 203 -10.92 15.16 -10.08
C GLY A 203 -10.77 16.00 -8.81
N LEU A 204 -10.52 15.36 -7.66
CA LEU A 204 -10.18 16.04 -6.41
C LEU A 204 -8.75 16.58 -6.43
N VAL A 205 -7.85 15.86 -7.07
CA VAL A 205 -6.45 16.27 -7.26
C VAL A 205 -6.31 16.76 -8.70
N PRO A 206 -5.78 17.98 -8.95
CA PRO A 206 -5.76 18.59 -10.28
C PRO A 206 -4.61 18.05 -11.17
N VAL A 207 -4.45 16.73 -11.17
CA VAL A 207 -3.44 16.02 -11.97
C VAL A 207 -4.12 15.17 -13.03
N GLU A 208 -3.45 14.97 -14.16
CA GLU A 208 -3.81 13.94 -15.14
C GLU A 208 -2.72 12.89 -15.08
N VAL A 209 -3.10 11.61 -15.05
CA VAL A 209 -2.17 10.49 -14.97
C VAL A 209 -2.21 9.72 -16.28
N ALA A 210 -1.06 9.23 -16.74
CA ALA A 210 -1.01 8.25 -17.82
C ALA A 210 -0.14 7.07 -17.44
N THR A 211 -0.66 5.87 -17.68
CA THR A 211 0.11 4.64 -17.72
C THR A 211 1.01 4.66 -18.94
N ARG A 212 2.30 4.38 -18.77
CA ARG A 212 3.28 4.30 -19.85
C ARG A 212 3.72 2.86 -20.06
N SER A 213 3.91 2.50 -21.32
CA SER A 213 4.64 1.27 -21.71
C SER A 213 6.15 1.50 -21.57
N ALA A 214 6.62 1.76 -20.35
CA ALA A 214 8.02 2.02 -20.03
C ALA A 214 8.44 1.23 -18.79
N THR A 215 9.75 1.14 -18.56
CA THR A 215 10.29 0.56 -17.32
C THR A 215 9.66 1.27 -16.11
N PRO A 216 9.10 0.53 -15.14
CA PRO A 216 8.53 1.11 -13.94
C PRO A 216 9.56 1.96 -13.19
N LYS A 217 9.10 3.09 -12.63
CA LYS A 217 9.86 3.75 -11.56
C LYS A 217 9.77 2.86 -10.33
N ALA A 218 10.93 2.47 -9.80
CA ALA A 218 11.02 1.55 -8.69
C ALA A 218 12.09 1.98 -7.69
N GLY A 219 11.81 1.76 -6.41
CA GLY A 219 12.81 1.78 -5.35
C GLY A 219 12.35 2.45 -4.07
N TYR A 220 13.17 2.29 -3.02
CA TYR A 220 12.97 2.95 -1.73
C TYR A 220 13.32 4.43 -1.79
N ARG A 221 12.57 5.23 -1.05
CA ARG A 221 12.65 6.69 -1.05
C ARG A 221 12.73 7.25 0.35
N THR A 222 13.54 8.30 0.50
CA THR A 222 13.51 9.17 1.67
C THR A 222 12.77 10.45 1.33
N LEU A 223 11.80 10.80 2.15
CA LEU A 223 10.89 11.92 1.95
C LEU A 223 11.10 12.96 3.03
N ARG A 224 10.92 14.22 2.68
CA ARG A 224 10.84 15.31 3.64
C ARG A 224 9.56 16.10 3.39
N LEU A 225 8.67 16.14 4.40
CA LEU A 225 7.45 16.94 4.32
C LEU A 225 7.78 18.40 4.08
N LEU A 226 7.07 19.05 3.16
CA LEU A 226 7.28 20.46 2.82
C LEU A 226 6.35 21.40 3.59
N GLU A 227 5.21 20.89 4.05
CA GLU A 227 4.26 21.59 4.92
C GLU A 227 3.68 20.64 5.97
N ASP A 228 2.98 21.20 6.97
CA ASP A 228 2.26 20.42 7.97
C ASP A 228 1.08 19.71 7.30
N CYS A 229 0.88 18.43 7.63
CA CYS A 229 -0.28 17.66 7.20
C CYS A 229 -0.61 16.57 8.21
N MET A 230 -1.63 15.77 7.93
CA MET A 230 -2.04 14.65 8.80
C MET A 230 -0.95 13.59 9.04
N LEU A 231 0.10 13.55 8.21
CA LEU A 231 1.22 12.61 8.36
C LEU A 231 2.33 13.16 9.28
N GLY A 232 2.35 14.46 9.58
CA GLY A 232 3.34 15.09 10.44
C GLY A 232 3.63 16.55 10.11
N SER A 233 4.55 17.13 10.85
CA SER A 233 4.97 18.53 10.67
C SER A 233 5.94 18.70 9.49
N ALA A 234 5.97 19.91 8.94
CA ALA A 234 6.91 20.33 7.92
C ALA A 234 8.35 19.99 8.35
N GLY A 235 9.09 19.36 7.44
CA GLY A 235 10.46 18.92 7.65
C GLY A 235 10.62 17.54 8.28
N ALA A 236 9.55 16.87 8.72
CA ALA A 236 9.61 15.48 9.15
C ALA A 236 10.13 14.59 8.01
N ARG A 237 10.94 13.60 8.36
CA ARG A 237 11.53 12.64 7.42
C ARG A 237 10.72 11.36 7.44
N LEU A 238 10.28 10.92 6.27
CA LEU A 238 9.53 9.67 6.08
C LEU A 238 10.28 8.78 5.08
N ARG A 239 9.92 7.51 5.06
CA ARG A 239 10.42 6.48 4.13
C ARG A 239 9.24 5.82 3.45
N GLY A 240 9.40 5.56 2.16
CA GLY A 240 8.39 4.86 1.38
C GLY A 240 9.04 4.16 0.21
N HIS A 241 8.20 3.66 -0.69
CA HIS A 241 8.67 3.13 -1.96
C HIS A 241 7.73 3.56 -3.09
N GLU A 242 8.29 3.59 -4.31
CA GLU A 242 7.50 3.59 -5.54
C GLU A 242 7.73 2.29 -6.30
N TYR A 243 6.65 1.83 -6.94
CA TYR A 243 6.69 0.83 -8.00
C TYR A 243 5.53 1.09 -8.96
N HIS A 244 5.73 1.95 -9.96
CA HIS A 244 4.68 2.29 -10.92
C HIS A 244 5.22 2.62 -12.32
N ALA A 245 4.47 2.26 -13.35
CA ALA A 245 4.72 2.66 -14.73
C ALA A 245 3.91 3.89 -15.17
N CYS A 246 3.43 4.69 -14.20
CA CYS A 246 2.61 5.87 -14.45
C CYS A 246 3.40 7.18 -14.39
N SER A 247 2.90 8.22 -15.07
CA SER A 247 3.44 9.58 -15.03
C SER A 247 2.32 10.61 -15.00
N LEU A 248 2.60 11.78 -14.42
CA LEU A 248 1.74 12.95 -14.61
C LEU A 248 1.82 13.46 -16.06
N VAL A 249 0.68 13.86 -16.62
CA VAL A 249 0.53 14.40 -17.98
C VAL A 249 0.00 15.83 -17.92
N GLY A 250 0.45 16.66 -18.86
CA GLY A 250 0.06 18.05 -19.02
C GLY A 250 1.26 19.00 -19.03
N PRO A 251 1.12 20.21 -19.60
CA PRO A 251 2.12 21.26 -19.43
C PRO A 251 2.26 21.49 -17.92
N GLY A 252 3.43 21.17 -17.38
CA GLY A 252 3.63 21.02 -15.94
C GLY A 252 3.07 22.21 -15.20
N THR A 253 2.16 21.97 -14.25
CA THR A 253 1.48 23.00 -13.47
C THR A 253 0.69 23.98 -14.36
N ILE A 254 -0.61 24.11 -14.15
CA ILE A 254 -1.30 25.31 -14.63
C ILE A 254 -0.50 26.49 -14.10
N GLU A 255 0.02 27.34 -15.00
CA GLU A 255 0.76 28.53 -14.64
C GLU A 255 -0.15 29.40 -13.74
N GLY A 256 0.12 29.39 -12.43
CA GLY A 256 -0.71 30.03 -11.41
C GLY A 256 -1.39 29.11 -10.38
N SER A 257 -1.46 27.79 -10.62
CA SER A 257 -1.90 26.77 -9.65
C SER A 257 -0.77 25.78 -9.45
N ARG A 258 0.27 26.16 -8.70
CA ARG A 258 1.31 25.21 -8.36
C ARG A 258 0.71 24.18 -7.38
N PRO A 259 0.88 22.87 -7.64
CA PRO A 259 0.79 21.87 -6.60
C PRO A 259 1.48 22.37 -5.34
N ARG A 260 0.93 22.09 -4.17
CA ARG A 260 1.74 22.02 -2.97
C ARG A 260 2.24 20.58 -2.87
N PRO A 261 3.46 20.29 -3.38
CA PRO A 261 3.98 18.95 -3.24
C PRO A 261 4.07 18.59 -1.77
N THR A 262 3.62 17.39 -1.43
CA THR A 262 3.64 16.89 -0.05
C THR A 262 5.08 16.82 0.47
N TRP A 263 6.00 16.36 -0.39
CA TRP A 263 7.38 16.10 0.01
C TRP A 263 8.41 16.36 -1.10
N SER A 264 9.65 16.63 -0.67
CA SER A 264 10.82 16.38 -1.50
C SER A 264 11.27 14.93 -1.38
N VAL A 265 11.66 14.34 -2.50
CA VAL A 265 11.97 12.92 -2.66
C VAL A 265 13.45 12.75 -2.92
N HIS A 266 14.07 11.78 -2.24
CA HIS A 266 15.45 11.36 -2.45
C HIS A 266 15.50 9.85 -2.65
N ASP A 267 16.45 9.37 -3.44
CA ASP A 267 16.71 7.94 -3.59
C ASP A 267 17.41 7.35 -2.34
N SER A 268 17.82 6.08 -2.43
CA SER A 268 18.52 5.37 -1.35
C SER A 268 19.91 5.91 -1.05
N ASP A 269 20.56 6.56 -2.02
CA ASP A 269 21.89 7.16 -1.87
C ASP A 269 21.80 8.62 -1.38
N GLY A 270 20.58 9.16 -1.29
CA GLY A 270 20.30 10.52 -0.84
C GLY A 270 20.30 11.55 -1.95
N GLU A 271 20.37 11.13 -3.22
CA GLU A 271 20.31 12.03 -4.36
C GLU A 271 18.88 12.56 -4.55
N PRO A 272 18.70 13.87 -4.81
CA PRO A 272 17.39 14.47 -4.95
C PRO A 272 16.69 14.04 -6.26
N LEU A 273 15.46 13.54 -6.15
CA LEU A 273 14.61 13.14 -7.28
C LEU A 273 13.52 14.18 -7.62
N GLY A 274 13.44 15.28 -6.85
CA GLY A 274 12.48 16.36 -7.03
C GLY A 274 11.41 16.40 -5.94
N CYS A 275 10.26 17.01 -6.25
CA CYS A 275 9.12 17.10 -5.35
C CYS A 275 7.93 16.36 -5.94
N GLU A 276 7.14 15.73 -5.09
CA GLU A 276 6.02 14.87 -5.49
C GLU A 276 4.92 14.90 -4.40
N GLY A 277 3.73 14.46 -4.78
CA GLY A 277 2.56 14.39 -3.92
C GLY A 277 1.67 15.63 -4.03
N TRP A 278 0.53 15.56 -3.36
CA TRP A 278 -0.44 16.63 -3.24
C TRP A 278 -0.96 16.71 -1.82
N VAL A 279 -1.03 17.93 -1.28
CA VAL A 279 -1.72 18.23 -0.03
C VAL A 279 -2.73 19.35 -0.26
N GLU A 280 -3.97 19.14 0.17
CA GLU A 280 -5.00 20.17 0.22
C GLU A 280 -5.94 19.91 1.40
N GLY A 281 -5.86 20.76 2.42
CA GLY A 281 -6.57 20.52 3.68
C GLY A 281 -6.13 19.21 4.32
N ASP A 282 -7.08 18.29 4.52
CA ASP A 282 -6.84 16.95 5.06
C ASP A 282 -6.75 15.85 3.99
N LEU A 283 -6.57 16.23 2.73
CA LEU A 283 -6.25 15.30 1.64
C LEU A 283 -4.74 15.24 1.43
N VAL A 284 -4.18 14.03 1.45
CA VAL A 284 -2.81 13.75 1.01
C VAL A 284 -2.85 12.65 -0.06
N ALA A 285 -2.26 12.91 -1.22
CA ALA A 285 -2.21 11.95 -2.32
C ALA A 285 -0.83 11.89 -2.96
N SER A 286 -0.31 10.69 -3.26
CA SER A 286 1.02 10.52 -3.87
C SER A 286 1.15 9.19 -4.61
N PHE A 287 2.12 9.07 -5.51
CA PHE A 287 2.54 7.76 -6.05
C PHE A 287 3.31 6.88 -5.07
N LEU A 288 3.86 7.45 -3.99
CA LEU A 288 4.63 6.71 -3.00
C LEU A 288 3.73 6.01 -2.00
N ASN A 289 4.16 4.83 -1.57
CA ASN A 289 3.49 4.05 -0.54
C ASN A 289 4.38 4.04 0.71
N LEU A 290 3.81 4.43 1.84
CA LEU A 290 4.51 4.50 3.12
C LEU A 290 4.33 3.19 3.90
N HIS A 291 5.36 2.81 4.63
CA HIS A 291 5.28 1.71 5.60
C HIS A 291 5.27 2.29 7.01
N PHE A 292 4.17 2.17 7.75
CA PHE A 292 3.98 2.79 9.07
C PHE A 292 4.83 2.15 10.17
N GLY A 293 5.24 0.89 10.01
CA GLY A 293 6.25 0.27 10.89
C GLY A 293 7.60 1.01 10.94
N GLN A 294 7.85 1.99 10.07
CA GLN A 294 9.01 2.88 10.21
C GLN A 294 8.93 3.81 11.43
N ASP A 295 7.70 4.18 11.82
CA ASP A 295 7.32 5.11 12.88
C ASP A 295 5.81 4.92 13.15
N PRO A 296 5.44 4.09 14.15
CA PRO A 296 4.03 3.82 14.50
C PRO A 296 3.19 5.06 14.77
N SER A 297 3.82 6.17 15.15
CA SER A 297 3.11 7.43 15.41
C SER A 297 2.46 8.03 14.14
N LEU A 298 2.80 7.54 12.94
CA LEU A 298 2.07 7.85 11.70
C LEU A 298 0.61 7.39 11.75
N ALA A 299 0.38 6.15 12.20
CA ALA A 299 -0.98 5.61 12.35
C ALA A 299 -1.74 6.37 13.44
N GLU A 300 -1.07 6.64 14.57
CA GLU A 300 -1.64 7.43 15.67
C GLU A 300 -2.07 8.83 15.23
N ARG A 301 -1.22 9.54 14.46
CA ARG A 301 -1.54 10.88 13.91
C ARG A 301 -2.73 10.86 12.97
N LEU A 302 -2.79 9.87 12.06
CA LEU A 302 -3.91 9.72 11.14
C LEU A 302 -5.22 9.50 11.90
N VAL A 303 -5.22 8.58 12.85
CA VAL A 303 -6.40 8.29 13.68
C VAL A 303 -6.79 9.47 14.56
N TRP A 304 -5.81 10.14 15.18
CA TRP A 304 -6.05 11.38 15.93
C TRP A 304 -6.70 12.45 15.06
N ARG A 305 -6.22 12.64 13.82
CA ARG A 305 -6.79 13.62 12.91
C ARG A 305 -8.24 13.31 12.54
N MET A 306 -8.57 12.04 12.33
CA MET A 306 -9.95 11.58 12.11
C MET A 306 -10.85 11.90 13.31
N ARG A 307 -10.37 11.69 14.54
CA ARG A 307 -11.10 12.05 15.78
C ARG A 307 -11.40 13.54 15.84
N GLU A 308 -10.41 14.39 15.57
CA GLU A 308 -10.57 15.83 15.63
C GLU A 308 -11.53 16.36 14.56
N THR A 309 -11.43 15.86 13.32
CA THR A 309 -12.40 16.21 12.27
C THR A 309 -13.82 15.79 12.66
N ARG A 310 -14.00 14.59 13.22
CA ARG A 310 -15.32 14.12 13.68
C ARG A 310 -15.88 15.02 14.79
N ARG A 311 -15.07 15.39 15.79
CA ARG A 311 -15.46 16.30 16.89
C ARG A 311 -15.88 17.66 16.34
N ALA A 312 -15.09 18.23 15.43
CA ALA A 312 -15.41 19.49 14.76
C ALA A 312 -16.74 19.42 14.00
N ARG A 313 -17.04 18.32 13.30
CA ARG A 313 -18.32 18.10 12.62
C ARG A 313 -19.51 17.98 13.58
N ARG A 314 -19.28 17.46 14.80
CA ARG A 314 -20.30 17.35 15.86
C ARG A 314 -20.46 18.62 16.69
N GLY A 315 -19.62 19.64 16.47
CA GLY A 315 -19.61 20.87 17.27
C GLY A 315 -18.94 20.72 18.64
N GLU A 316 -18.16 19.66 18.83
CA GLU A 316 -17.35 19.42 20.02
C GLU A 316 -15.99 20.12 19.85
N GLY A 317 -15.49 20.81 20.89
CA GLY A 317 -14.26 21.60 20.81
C GLY A 317 -13.00 20.77 20.50
N MET A 318 -12.02 21.39 19.83
CA MET A 318 -10.75 20.75 19.43
C MET A 318 -9.83 20.54 20.64
N VAL A 319 -9.15 19.40 20.72
CA VAL A 319 -8.20 19.05 21.80
C VAL A 319 -6.77 19.09 21.25
N PRO A 320 -5.77 19.66 21.97
CA PRO A 320 -4.39 19.69 21.49
C PRO A 320 -3.80 18.28 21.27
N ALA A 321 -2.94 18.15 20.25
CA ALA A 321 -2.14 16.95 19.95
C ALA A 321 -1.08 16.67 21.01
#